data_AF-A0A7C7EAF1-F1
#
_entry.id   AF-A0A7C7EAF1-F1
#
_cell.length_a   1.000
_cell.length_b   1.000
_cell.length_c   1.000
_cell.angle_alpha   90.00
_cell.angle_beta   90.00
_cell.angle_gamma   90.00
#
_symmetry.space_group_name_H-M   'P 1'
#
loop_
_entity.id
_entity.type
_entity.pdbx_description
1 polymer ?
#
loop_
_entity_poly.entity_id
_entity_poly.type
_entity_poly.pdbx_seq_one_letter_code
_entity_poly.pdbx_strand_id
1 'polypeptide(L)'
;MKEIISICCMLISIILMATPYGVAMTFVPSPTERVTDYFSYFSMMPFGYGNWFPIITAFLSIVVFLLLLVGIKKANTRRAVQVCLTICIIASVLSWLIFNSISIVGACIAALHIIVFVLQL
;
A
#
# COMPACT_ATOMS: atom_id res chain seq x y z
N MET A 1 -21.30 -10.73 -1.83
CA MET A 1 -20.88 -9.54 -2.61
C MET A 1 -19.71 -8.80 -1.98
N LYS A 2 -19.81 -8.30 -0.74
CA LYS A 2 -18.72 -7.55 -0.07
C LYS A 2 -17.36 -8.26 0.01
N GLU A 3 -17.35 -9.58 0.21
CA GLU A 3 -16.11 -10.38 0.28
C GLU A 3 -15.41 -10.45 -1.08
N ILE A 4 -16.17 -10.73 -2.14
CA ILE A 4 -15.65 -10.78 -3.51
C ILE A 4 -15.09 -9.41 -3.91
N ILE A 5 -15.83 -8.32 -3.63
CA ILE A 5 -15.35 -6.95 -3.87
C ILE A 5 -14.06 -6.70 -3.10
N SER A 6 -13.98 -7.10 -1.82
CA SER A 6 -12.77 -6.93 -1.01
C SER A 6 -11.57 -7.66 -1.61
N ILE A 7 -11.77 -8.92 -2.04
CA ILE A 7 -10.73 -9.73 -2.68
C ILE A 7 -10.26 -9.07 -3.99
N CYS A 8 -11.19 -8.62 -4.83
CA CYS A 8 -10.86 -7.92 -6.08
C CYS A 8 -10.09 -6.61 -5.82
N CYS A 9 -10.52 -5.79 -4.87
CA CYS A 9 -9.83 -4.55 -4.49
C CYS A 9 -8.41 -4.83 -4.00
N MET A 10 -8.22 -5.86 -3.16
CA MET A 10 -6.90 -6.24 -2.68
C MET A 10 -6.01 -6.80 -3.80
N LEU A 11 -6.56 -7.61 -4.71
CA LEU A 11 -5.82 -8.11 -5.87
C LEU A 11 -5.35 -6.95 -6.77
N ILE A 12 -6.24 -6.01 -7.07
CA ILE A 12 -5.93 -4.81 -7.87
C ILE A 12 -4.85 -3.98 -7.15
N SER A 13 -4.98 -3.77 -5.84
CA SER A 13 -4.00 -3.05 -5.03
C SER A 13 -2.60 -3.67 -5.14
N ILE A 14 -2.49 -4.99 -5.00
CA ILE A 14 -1.22 -5.72 -5.12
C ILE A 14 -0.62 -5.62 -6.54
N ILE A 15 -1.45 -5.70 -7.58
CA ILE A 15 -1.00 -5.50 -8.97
C ILE A 15 -0.44 -4.08 -9.14
N LEU A 16 -1.15 -3.07 -8.63
CA LEU A 16 -0.69 -1.67 -8.68
C LEU A 16 0.62 -1.47 -7.93
N MET A 17 0.81 -2.13 -6.77
CA MET A 17 2.06 -2.11 -6.02
C MET A 17 3.25 -2.65 -6.79
N ALA A 18 3.03 -3.64 -7.68
CA ALA A 18 4.08 -4.22 -8.53
C ALA A 18 4.49 -3.29 -9.68
N THR A 19 3.66 -2.31 -10.05
CA THR A 19 4.01 -1.35 -11.11
C THR A 19 5.10 -0.37 -10.66
N PRO A 20 5.95 0.15 -11.57
CA PRO A 20 6.99 1.12 -11.24
C PRO A 20 6.45 2.55 -11.09
N TYR A 21 5.22 2.71 -10.59
CA TYR A 21 4.55 4.01 -10.48
C TYR A 21 4.06 4.31 -9.06
N GLY A 22 4.35 3.43 -8.10
CA GLY A 22 3.77 3.46 -6.75
C GLY A 22 4.41 4.46 -5.80
N VAL A 23 5.74 4.55 -5.77
CA VAL A 23 6.49 5.37 -4.81
C VAL A 23 7.26 6.43 -5.57
N ALA A 24 6.92 7.71 -5.39
CA ALA A 24 7.70 8.81 -5.94
C ALA A 24 8.94 9.03 -5.08
N MET A 25 10.10 9.24 -5.73
CA MET A 25 11.34 9.60 -5.07
C MET A 25 12.02 10.73 -5.84
N THR A 26 12.28 11.84 -5.15
CA THR A 26 12.91 13.01 -5.76
C THR A 26 14.37 13.09 -5.38
N PHE A 27 15.23 13.02 -6.39
CA PHE A 27 16.68 13.15 -6.28
C PHE A 27 17.14 14.57 -6.56
N VAL A 28 18.30 14.89 -6.00
CA VAL A 28 18.98 16.19 -6.15
C VAL A 28 20.37 15.95 -6.76
N PRO A 29 20.47 15.74 -8.08
CA PRO A 29 21.77 15.53 -8.73
C PRO A 29 22.63 16.81 -8.74
N SER A 30 22.00 17.98 -8.75
CA SER A 30 22.67 19.29 -8.66
C SER A 30 21.81 20.29 -7.85
N PRO A 31 22.37 21.42 -7.37
CA PRO A 31 21.63 22.38 -6.55
C PRO A 31 20.34 22.94 -7.19
N THR A 32 20.32 23.03 -8.53
CA THR A 32 19.22 23.60 -9.32
C THR A 32 18.29 22.54 -9.91
N GLU A 33 18.63 21.25 -9.78
CA GLU A 33 17.90 20.17 -10.43
C GLU A 33 17.21 19.28 -9.39
N ARG A 34 16.02 18.83 -9.77
CA ARG A 34 15.20 17.89 -9.03
C ARG A 34 14.67 16.88 -10.04
N VAL A 35 14.98 15.60 -9.87
CA VAL A 35 14.51 14.53 -10.74
C VAL A 35 13.64 13.60 -9.91
N THR A 36 12.37 13.43 -10.30
CA THR A 36 11.46 12.51 -9.61
C THR A 36 11.32 11.24 -10.42
N ASP A 37 11.80 10.14 -9.85
CA ASP A 37 11.61 8.79 -10.38
C ASP A 37 10.55 8.04 -9.58
N TYR A 38 9.96 7.02 -10.20
CA TYR A 38 8.92 6.21 -9.59
C TYR A 38 9.33 4.76 -9.47
N PHE A 39 8.94 4.14 -8.35
CA PHE A 39 9.32 2.77 -8.02
C PHE A 39 8.12 1.95 -7.58
N SER A 40 8.24 0.64 -7.75
CA SER A 40 7.31 -0.32 -7.15
C SER A 40 7.43 -0.31 -5.62
N TYR A 41 6.35 -0.66 -4.93
CA TYR A 41 6.37 -0.86 -3.47
C TYR A 41 7.31 -2.02 -3.06
N PHE A 42 7.61 -2.94 -3.99
CA PHE A 42 8.56 -4.04 -3.78
C PHE A 42 10.02 -3.67 -4.10
N SER A 43 10.28 -2.44 -4.58
CA SER A 43 11.62 -1.99 -4.89
C SER A 43 12.45 -1.85 -3.61
N MET A 44 13.71 -2.30 -3.67
CA MET A 44 14.68 -2.06 -2.61
C MET A 44 15.20 -0.62 -2.60
N MET A 45 14.90 0.18 -3.62
CA MET A 45 15.41 1.55 -3.72
C MET A 45 14.79 2.47 -2.64
N PRO A 46 13.45 2.59 -2.51
CA PRO A 46 12.86 3.31 -1.36
C PRO A 46 13.34 2.80 -0.01
N PHE A 47 13.49 1.47 0.13
CA PHE A 47 13.96 0.83 1.35
C PHE A 47 15.40 1.26 1.71
N GLY A 48 16.31 1.25 0.74
CA GLY A 48 17.70 1.67 0.91
C GLY A 48 17.86 3.14 1.29
N TYR A 49 16.90 3.98 0.92
CA TYR A 49 16.84 5.40 1.29
C TYR A 49 16.01 5.66 2.56
N GLY A 50 15.66 4.60 3.31
CA GLY A 50 15.00 4.70 4.61
C GLY A 50 13.47 4.75 4.56
N ASN A 51 12.85 4.79 3.37
CA ASN A 51 11.40 4.70 3.25
C ASN A 51 10.94 3.25 3.25
N TRP A 52 10.74 2.67 4.44
CA TRP A 52 10.34 1.28 4.64
C TRP A 52 8.82 1.07 4.55
N PHE A 53 8.04 2.15 4.53
CA PHE A 53 6.58 2.08 4.56
C PHE A 53 5.98 1.38 3.33
N PRO A 54 6.48 1.57 2.08
CA PRO A 54 5.96 0.86 0.92
C PRO A 54 6.09 -0.67 1.04
N ILE A 55 7.25 -1.18 1.45
CA ILE A 55 7.47 -2.63 1.55
C ILE A 55 6.64 -3.26 2.68
N ILE A 56 6.50 -2.57 3.82
CA ILE A 56 5.61 -2.98 4.92
C ILE A 56 4.15 -3.02 4.43
N THR A 57 3.73 -1.98 3.71
CA THR A 57 2.37 -1.89 3.16
C THR A 57 2.11 -3.03 2.17
N ALA A 58 3.05 -3.32 1.27
CA ALA A 58 2.90 -4.39 0.30
C ALA A 58 2.83 -5.78 0.95
N PHE A 59 3.69 -6.05 1.93
CA PHE A 59 3.66 -7.30 2.67
C PHE A 59 2.32 -7.51 3.41
N LEU A 60 1.85 -6.49 4.13
CA LEU A 60 0.58 -6.56 4.83
C LEU A 60 -0.62 -6.67 3.88
N SER A 61 -0.58 -6.05 2.70
CA SER A 61 -1.63 -6.21 1.69
C SER A 61 -1.72 -7.64 1.16
N ILE A 62 -0.59 -8.33 0.99
CA ILE A 62 -0.58 -9.77 0.66
C ILE A 62 -1.19 -10.57 1.80
N VAL A 63 -0.82 -10.30 3.06
CA VAL A 63 -1.41 -10.96 4.24
C VAL A 63 -2.92 -10.76 4.28
N VAL A 64 -3.40 -9.53 4.08
CA VAL A 64 -4.84 -9.23 4.02
C VAL A 64 -5.52 -10.01 2.91
N PHE A 65 -4.94 -10.03 1.70
CA PHE A 65 -5.48 -10.79 0.58
C PHE A 65 -5.63 -12.28 0.91
N LEU A 66 -4.61 -12.91 1.51
CA LEU A 66 -4.66 -14.31 1.94
C LEU A 66 -5.71 -14.54 3.04
N LEU A 67 -5.81 -13.64 4.02
CA LEU A 67 -6.85 -13.73 5.07
C LEU A 67 -8.26 -13.64 4.50
N LEU A 68 -8.47 -12.83 3.45
CA LEU A 68 -9.75 -12.74 2.75
C LEU A 68 -10.06 -14.03 1.99
N LEU A 69 -9.07 -14.69 1.36
CA LEU A 69 -9.24 -15.95 0.64
C LEU A 69 -9.59 -17.13 1.54
N VAL A 70 -8.99 -17.21 2.74
CA VAL A 70 -9.25 -18.30 3.71
C VAL A 70 -10.66 -18.18 4.33
N GLY A 71 -11.37 -17.08 4.06
CA GLY A 71 -12.79 -16.92 4.37
C GLY A 71 -13.03 -16.31 5.75
N ILE A 72 -13.70 -15.16 5.75
CA ILE A 72 -13.99 -14.30 6.92
C ILE A 72 -15.17 -14.84 7.76
N LYS A 73 -15.18 -16.14 8.06
CA LYS A 73 -16.25 -16.74 8.91
C LYS A 73 -15.93 -16.70 10.41
N LYS A 74 -14.68 -16.36 10.78
CA LYS A 74 -14.26 -16.20 12.19
C LYS A 74 -14.12 -14.73 12.52
N ALA A 75 -14.72 -14.30 13.63
CA ALA A 75 -14.66 -12.92 14.12
C ALA A 75 -13.21 -12.41 14.28
N ASN A 76 -12.27 -13.28 14.66
CA ASN A 76 -10.87 -12.91 14.83
C ASN A 76 -10.17 -12.59 13.50
N THR A 77 -10.53 -13.25 12.39
CA THR A 77 -9.97 -12.99 11.05
C THR A 77 -10.34 -11.60 10.56
N ARG A 78 -11.60 -11.19 10.78
CA ARG A 78 -12.08 -9.84 10.42
C ARG A 78 -11.29 -8.75 11.16
N ARG A 79 -11.09 -8.94 12.47
CA ARG A 79 -10.31 -8.01 13.29
C ARG A 79 -8.85 -7.93 12.84
N ALA A 80 -8.24 -9.07 12.48
CA ALA A 80 -6.89 -9.09 11.93
C ALA A 80 -6.78 -8.30 10.61
N VAL A 81 -7.74 -8.48 9.69
CA VAL A 81 -7.82 -7.71 8.44
C VAL A 81 -7.92 -6.21 8.71
N GLN A 82 -8.79 -5.80 9.63
CA GLN A 82 -8.95 -4.38 10.01
C GLN A 82 -7.65 -3.81 10.57
N VAL A 83 -6.97 -4.50 11.50
CA VAL A 83 -5.69 -4.04 12.05
C VAL A 83 -4.64 -3.90 10.96
N CYS A 84 -4.50 -4.88 10.08
CA CYS A 84 -3.53 -4.83 8.99
C CYS A 84 -3.80 -3.66 8.04
N LEU A 85 -5.07 -3.42 7.69
CA LEU A 85 -5.47 -2.30 6.82
C LEU A 85 -5.22 -0.95 7.48
N THR A 86 -5.51 -0.80 8.78
CA THR A 86 -5.18 0.43 9.52
C THR A 86 -3.68 0.72 9.46
N ILE A 87 -2.83 -0.30 9.67
CA ILE A 87 -1.38 -0.15 9.57
C ILE A 87 -0.97 0.24 8.14
N CYS A 88 -1.55 -0.38 7.11
CA CYS A 88 -1.28 -0.05 5.70
C CYS A 88 -1.62 1.42 5.37
N ILE A 89 -2.77 1.91 5.85
CA ILE A 89 -3.22 3.28 5.61
C ILE A 89 -2.29 4.26 6.32
N ILE A 90 -1.97 4.01 7.60
CA ILE A 90 -1.02 4.85 8.36
C ILE A 90 0.36 4.86 7.70
N ALA A 91 0.88 3.69 7.31
CA ALA A 91 2.17 3.57 6.63
C ALA A 91 2.19 4.35 5.31
N SER A 92 1.12 4.27 4.51
CA SER A 92 0.99 5.04 3.26
C SER A 92 1.04 6.54 3.52
N VAL A 93 0.28 7.04 4.51
CA VAL A 93 0.29 8.46 4.88
C VAL A 93 1.66 8.90 5.40
N LEU A 94 2.31 8.11 6.27
CA LEU A 94 3.65 8.41 6.77
C LEU A 94 4.70 8.45 5.67
N SER A 95 4.64 7.51 4.70
CA SER A 95 5.48 7.53 3.50
C SER A 95 5.38 8.87 2.78
N TRP A 96 4.14 9.35 2.56
CA TRP A 96 3.90 10.57 1.81
C TRP A 96 4.39 11.81 2.56
N LEU A 97 4.12 11.90 3.87
CA LEU A 97 4.46 13.08 4.65
C LEU A 97 5.96 13.19 4.92
N ILE A 98 6.62 12.09 5.26
CA ILE A 98 8.04 12.10 5.66
C ILE A 98 8.96 12.16 4.44
N PHE A 99 8.60 11.48 3.35
CA PHE A 99 9.48 11.33 2.18
C PHE A 99 8.99 12.08 0.94
N ASN A 100 7.89 12.85 1.05
CA ASN A 100 7.25 13.50 -0.10
C ASN A 100 7.00 12.54 -1.27
N SER A 101 6.55 11.31 -0.95
CA SER A 101 6.56 10.16 -1.88
C SER A 101 5.21 9.87 -2.55
N ILE A 102 4.27 10.83 -2.48
CA ILE A 102 2.93 10.66 -3.03
C ILE A 102 2.96 10.46 -4.55
N SER A 103 2.16 9.53 -5.04
CA SER A 103 1.95 9.26 -6.46
C SER A 103 0.46 8.97 -6.71
N ILE A 104 0.02 9.07 -7.96
CA ILE A 104 -1.36 8.73 -8.33
C ILE A 104 -1.66 7.26 -8.00
N VAL A 105 -0.74 6.35 -8.35
CA VAL A 105 -0.91 4.92 -8.08
C VAL A 105 -0.91 4.62 -6.58
N GLY A 106 -0.03 5.27 -5.80
CA GLY A 106 -0.02 5.18 -4.35
C GLY A 106 -1.34 5.66 -3.73
N ALA A 107 -1.90 6.77 -4.23
CA ALA A 107 -3.21 7.26 -3.80
C ALA A 107 -4.35 6.29 -4.14
N CYS A 108 -4.34 5.68 -5.32
CA CYS A 108 -5.29 4.63 -5.70
C CYS A 108 -5.20 3.41 -4.78
N ILE A 109 -3.99 2.95 -4.44
CA ILE A 109 -3.74 1.86 -3.49
C ILE A 109 -4.34 2.18 -2.12
N ALA A 110 -4.07 3.38 -1.59
CA ALA A 110 -4.61 3.81 -0.30
C ALA A 110 -6.15 3.90 -0.31
N ALA A 111 -6.74 4.41 -1.39
CA ALA A 111 -8.19 4.45 -1.57
C ALA A 111 -8.80 3.04 -1.58
N LEU A 112 -8.18 2.08 -2.30
CA LEU A 112 -8.60 0.69 -2.28
C LEU A 112 -8.54 0.08 -0.87
N HIS A 113 -7.47 0.34 -0.11
CA HIS A 113 -7.38 -0.11 1.28
C HIS A 113 -8.48 0.49 2.17
N ILE A 114 -8.81 1.77 2.00
CA ILE A 114 -9.90 2.43 2.73
C ILE A 114 -11.26 1.80 2.36
N ILE A 115 -11.51 1.55 1.07
CA ILE A 115 -12.74 0.89 0.62
C ILE A 115 -12.87 -0.49 1.26
N VAL A 116 -11.80 -1.30 1.22
CA VAL A 116 -11.80 -2.62 1.86
C VAL A 116 -12.01 -2.48 3.37
N PHE A 117 -11.36 -1.53 4.03
CA PHE A 117 -11.54 -1.29 5.46
C PHE A 117 -13.01 -1.00 5.79
N VAL A 118 -13.67 -0.13 5.03
CA VAL A 118 -15.08 0.20 5.20
C VAL A 118 -15.99 -1.01 4.98
N LEU A 119 -15.71 -1.84 3.96
CA LEU A 119 -16.46 -3.08 3.72
C LEU A 119 -16.28 -4.11 4.85
N GLN A 120 -15.21 -4.00 5.63
CA GLN A 120 -14.89 -4.85 6.75
C GLN A 120 -15.30 -4.29 8.12
N LEU A 121 -15.93 -3.11 8.22
CA LEU A 121 -16.61 -2.60 9.43
C LEU A 121 -17.92 -3.36 9.70
#